data_AF-A0A7J4CTK2-F1
#
_entry.id   AF-A0A7J4CTK2-F1
#
_cell.length_a   1.000
_cell.length_b   1.000
_cell.length_c   1.000
_cell.angle_alpha   90.00
_cell.angle_beta   90.00
_cell.angle_gamma   90.00
#
_symmetry.space_group_name_H-M   'P 1'
#
loop_
_entity.id
_entity.type
_entity.pdbx_description
1 polymer ?
#
loop_
_entity_poly.entity_id
_entity_poly.type
_entity_poly.pdbx_seq_one_letter_code
_entity_poly.pdbx_strand_id
1 'polypeptide(L)'
;MMLGRKAALLVLVAMAALIAAPTMTSLPTGIDSQGDSGCTCHGDSSTATTIVVDGLPENFTAGQSYDFTLTVVNDGMTLWQDGDAEAGWNGRSGGFRVIVSEGTVTGDSTLTQEMKGGL
;
A
#
# COMPACT_ATOMS: atom_id res chain seq x y z
N MET A 1 52.91 7.78 2.09
CA MET A 1 52.23 7.64 3.41
C MET A 1 50.98 8.52 3.57
N MET A 2 50.88 9.69 2.93
CA MET A 2 49.71 10.59 3.06
C MET A 2 48.43 10.12 2.33
N LEU A 3 48.56 9.42 1.19
CA LEU A 3 47.41 8.94 0.41
C LEU A 3 46.62 7.83 1.13
N GLY A 4 47.32 6.91 1.82
CA GLY A 4 46.71 5.85 2.61
C GLY A 4 45.97 6.35 3.85
N ARG A 5 46.46 7.41 4.51
CA ARG A 5 45.76 8.05 5.64
C ARG A 5 44.47 8.73 5.21
N LYS A 6 44.46 9.41 4.06
CA LYS A 6 43.26 10.05 3.49
C LYS A 6 42.22 9.01 3.06
N ALA A 7 42.66 7.93 2.42
CA ALA A 7 41.77 6.82 2.05
C ALA A 7 41.15 6.15 3.28
N ALA A 8 41.96 5.88 4.33
CA ALA A 8 41.46 5.31 5.58
C ALA A 8 40.43 6.22 6.28
N LEU A 9 40.68 7.54 6.28
CA LEU A 9 39.74 8.52 6.83
C LEU A 9 38.43 8.57 6.04
N LEU A 10 38.48 8.51 4.71
CA LEU A 10 37.28 8.48 3.87
C LEU A 10 36.45 7.21 4.10
N VAL A 11 37.11 6.05 4.23
CA VAL A 11 36.43 4.79 4.54
C VAL A 11 35.76 4.83 5.92
N LEU A 12 36.45 5.38 6.92
CA LEU A 12 35.88 5.55 8.27
C LEU A 12 34.67 6.48 8.27
N VAL A 13 34.74 7.60 7.54
CA VAL A 13 33.61 8.53 7.42
C VAL A 13 32.44 7.88 6.67
N ALA A 14 32.71 7.13 5.60
CA ALA A 14 31.67 6.39 4.87
C ALA A 14 31.00 5.33 5.75
N MET A 15 31.77 4.56 6.54
CA MET A 15 31.22 3.58 7.47
C MET A 15 30.39 4.24 8.58
N ALA A 16 30.86 5.36 9.14
CA ALA A 16 30.10 6.13 10.12
C ALA A 16 28.79 6.66 9.53
N ALA A 17 28.79 7.11 8.28
CA ALA A 17 27.59 7.54 7.57
C ALA A 17 26.60 6.39 7.33
N LEU A 18 27.08 5.18 7.02
CA LEU A 18 26.22 4.00 6.87
C LEU A 18 25.61 3.55 8.20
N ILE A 19 26.34 3.66 9.31
CA ILE A 19 25.82 3.33 10.66
C ILE A 19 24.77 4.36 11.10
N ALA A 20 24.95 5.63 10.72
CA ALA A 20 24.00 6.69 11.04
C ALA A 20 22.78 6.73 10.09
N ALA A 21 22.80 5.97 9.00
CA ALA A 21 21.68 5.92 8.07
C ALA A 21 20.48 5.20 8.71
N PRO A 22 19.26 5.75 8.59
CA PRO A 22 18.06 5.06 9.06
C PRO A 22 17.88 3.74 8.30
N THR A 23 17.68 2.65 9.04
CA THR A 23 17.33 1.37 8.43
C THR A 23 15.89 1.42 7.93
N MET A 24 15.68 1.32 6.62
CA MET A 24 14.33 1.10 6.08
C MET A 24 14.02 -0.39 6.16
N THR A 25 13.17 -0.80 7.10
CA THR A 25 12.74 -2.18 7.25
C THR A 25 11.37 -2.35 6.60
N SER A 26 11.31 -2.95 5.41
CA SER A 26 10.08 -3.62 4.99
C SER A 26 9.92 -4.86 5.89
N LEU A 27 8.75 -5.03 6.51
CA LEU A 27 8.47 -6.25 7.24
C LEU A 27 8.35 -7.40 6.22
N PRO A 28 9.22 -8.42 6.26
CA PRO A 28 9.21 -9.49 5.27
C PRO A 28 7.92 -10.34 5.32
N THR A 29 7.14 -10.19 6.38
CA THR A 29 5.85 -10.84 6.60
C THR A 29 4.64 -9.95 6.28
N GLY A 30 4.85 -8.73 5.79
CA GLY A 30 3.81 -7.69 5.68
C GLY A 30 3.55 -6.97 7.00
N ILE A 31 2.64 -5.98 6.98
CA ILE A 31 2.25 -5.19 8.16
C ILE A 31 1.01 -5.75 8.89
N ASP A 32 0.37 -6.77 8.32
CA ASP A 32 -0.75 -7.52 8.92
C ASP A 32 -1.87 -6.60 9.40
N SER A 33 -2.45 -6.85 10.58
CA SER A 33 -3.52 -6.04 11.16
C SER A 33 -3.14 -4.56 11.36
N GLN A 34 -1.85 -4.21 11.35
CA GLN A 34 -1.44 -2.80 11.38
C GLN A 34 -1.86 -2.05 10.09
N GLY A 35 -2.06 -2.77 8.99
CA GLY A 35 -2.58 -2.23 7.74
C GLY A 35 -4.11 -2.14 7.66
N ASP A 36 -4.86 -2.60 8.69
CA ASP A 36 -6.32 -2.56 8.69
C ASP A 36 -6.85 -1.11 8.67
N SER A 37 -6.06 -0.18 9.20
CA SER A 37 -6.33 1.27 9.17
C SER A 37 -5.64 1.98 7.99
N GLY A 38 -5.14 1.22 7.01
CA GLY A 38 -4.34 1.72 5.90
C GLY A 38 -2.83 1.75 6.19
N CYS A 39 -2.04 2.07 5.17
CA CYS A 39 -0.57 2.13 5.24
C CYS A 39 -0.09 3.44 5.89
N THR A 40 -0.31 3.60 7.20
CA THR A 40 -0.06 4.86 7.92
C THR A 40 1.39 5.04 8.40
N CYS A 41 2.29 4.10 8.12
CA CYS A 41 3.68 4.15 8.63
C CYS A 41 4.53 5.29 8.05
N HIS A 42 4.14 5.86 6.90
CA HIS A 42 4.90 6.92 6.20
C HIS A 42 4.05 8.15 5.87
N GLY A 43 2.88 8.27 6.46
CA GLY A 43 1.93 9.36 6.22
C GLY A 43 0.60 9.07 6.87
N ASP A 44 -0.23 10.08 7.04
CA ASP A 44 -1.59 9.89 7.54
C ASP A 44 -2.52 9.49 6.39
N SER A 45 -3.71 9.00 6.75
CA SER A 45 -4.85 8.89 5.85
C SER A 45 -5.14 10.23 5.18
N SER A 46 -5.47 10.21 3.89
CA SER A 46 -5.83 11.42 3.16
C SER A 46 -7.32 11.71 3.33
N THR A 47 -7.64 12.95 3.74
CA THR A 47 -9.03 13.44 3.75
C THR A 47 -9.61 13.64 2.35
N ALA A 48 -8.78 13.55 1.30
CA ALA A 48 -9.22 13.61 -0.09
C ALA A 48 -9.67 12.25 -0.63
N THR A 49 -9.52 11.16 0.15
CA THR A 49 -10.00 9.84 -0.24
C THR A 49 -11.50 9.69 0.03
N THR A 50 -12.26 9.30 -0.98
CA THR A 50 -13.68 8.94 -0.88
C THR A 50 -13.88 7.48 -1.29
N ILE A 51 -14.72 6.76 -0.55
CA ILE A 51 -15.10 5.38 -0.83
C ILE A 51 -16.57 5.35 -1.24
N VAL A 52 -16.87 4.75 -2.39
CA VAL A 52 -18.22 4.55 -2.91
C VAL A 52 -18.48 3.05 -3.04
N VAL A 53 -19.61 2.60 -2.51
CA VAL A 53 -20.05 1.20 -2.55
C VAL A 53 -21.42 1.14 -3.20
N ASP A 54 -21.50 0.44 -4.34
CA ASP A 54 -22.72 0.32 -5.13
C ASP A 54 -23.08 -1.15 -5.38
N GLY A 55 -24.37 -1.44 -5.51
CA GLY A 55 -24.89 -2.77 -5.90
C GLY A 55 -25.28 -3.70 -4.74
N LEU A 56 -24.95 -3.34 -3.50
CA LEU A 56 -25.43 -4.09 -2.33
C LEU A 56 -26.93 -3.86 -2.09
N PRO A 57 -27.69 -4.90 -1.70
CA PRO A 57 -29.10 -4.76 -1.36
C PRO A 57 -29.29 -4.10 0.01
N GLU A 58 -30.47 -3.55 0.27
CA GLU A 58 -30.84 -3.07 1.61
C GLU A 58 -31.01 -4.22 2.62
N ASN A 59 -31.38 -5.41 2.15
CA ASN A 59 -31.60 -6.60 2.97
C ASN A 59 -30.91 -7.82 2.36
N PHE A 60 -30.18 -8.55 3.19
CA PHE A 60 -29.49 -9.78 2.79
C PHE A 60 -30.37 -11.01 3.06
N THR A 61 -30.42 -11.92 2.09
CA THR A 61 -31.01 -13.25 2.25
C THR A 61 -29.91 -14.26 2.54
N ALA A 62 -30.09 -15.06 3.58
CA ALA A 62 -29.11 -16.08 3.96
C ALA A 62 -28.80 -17.06 2.82
N GLY A 63 -27.52 -17.32 2.58
CA GLY A 63 -27.05 -18.23 1.54
C GLY A 63 -26.96 -17.64 0.13
N GLN A 64 -27.30 -16.35 -0.06
CA GLN A 64 -27.16 -15.66 -1.34
C GLN A 64 -25.84 -14.89 -1.42
N SER A 65 -25.28 -14.84 -2.64
CA SER A 65 -24.16 -13.97 -2.98
C SER A 65 -24.66 -12.74 -3.73
N TYR A 66 -24.00 -11.61 -3.52
CA TYR A 66 -24.33 -10.33 -4.14
C TYR A 66 -23.05 -9.71 -4.70
N ASP A 67 -23.12 -9.29 -5.96
CA ASP A 67 -22.05 -8.52 -6.57
C ASP A 67 -22.20 -7.04 -6.17
N PHE A 68 -21.07 -6.41 -5.86
CA PHE A 68 -21.01 -4.99 -5.58
C PHE A 68 -19.75 -4.40 -6.20
N THR A 69 -19.76 -3.08 -6.39
CA THR A 69 -18.61 -2.33 -6.86
C THR A 69 -18.09 -1.45 -5.74
N LEU A 70 -16.80 -1.58 -5.44
CA LEU A 70 -16.06 -0.68 -4.57
C LEU A 70 -15.25 0.28 -5.44
N THR A 71 -15.55 1.58 -5.36
CA THR A 71 -14.78 2.63 -6.03
C THR A 71 -14.03 3.44 -5.00
N VAL A 72 -12.71 3.51 -5.12
CA VAL A 72 -11.85 4.35 -4.28
C VAL A 72 -11.37 5.54 -5.12
N VAL A 73 -11.75 6.75 -4.70
CA VAL A 73 -11.39 8.00 -5.37
C VAL A 73 -10.46 8.79 -4.46
N ASN A 74 -9.40 9.37 -5.00
CA ASN A 74 -8.56 10.31 -4.27
C ASN A 74 -8.16 11.47 -5.18
N ASP A 75 -8.88 12.58 -5.07
CA ASP A 75 -8.67 13.76 -5.92
C ASP A 75 -7.40 14.54 -5.58
N GLY A 76 -6.78 14.25 -4.43
CA GLY A 76 -5.51 14.85 -4.02
C GLY A 76 -4.28 14.04 -4.46
N MET A 77 -4.47 12.84 -5.02
CA MET A 77 -3.38 11.97 -5.45
C MET A 77 -2.95 12.33 -6.87
N THR A 78 -1.73 12.81 -7.03
CA THR A 78 -1.10 12.93 -8.35
C THR A 78 -0.58 11.57 -8.80
N LEU A 79 -1.03 11.12 -9.96
CA LEU A 79 -0.51 9.90 -10.58
C LEU A 79 0.84 10.17 -11.22
N TRP A 80 1.69 9.15 -11.26
CA TRP A 80 2.96 9.25 -11.99
C TRP A 80 2.68 9.45 -13.48
N GLN A 81 3.31 10.46 -14.08
CA GLN A 81 3.05 10.91 -15.47
C GLN A 81 1.55 10.99 -15.78
N ASP A 82 0.75 11.54 -14.85
CA ASP A 82 -0.69 11.69 -14.97
C ASP A 82 -1.46 10.38 -15.28
N GLY A 83 -0.85 9.23 -14.96
CA GLY A 83 -1.41 7.92 -15.22
C GLY A 83 -1.23 7.40 -16.64
N ASP A 84 -0.34 8.01 -17.44
CA ASP A 84 -0.01 7.54 -18.79
C ASP A 84 0.57 6.11 -18.77
N ALA A 85 -0.19 5.16 -19.29
CA ALA A 85 0.23 3.76 -19.38
C ALA A 85 1.40 3.57 -20.37
N GLU A 86 1.47 4.37 -21.43
CA GLU A 86 2.52 4.28 -22.46
C GLU A 86 3.86 4.80 -21.96
N ALA A 87 3.83 5.63 -20.92
CA ALA A 87 5.02 6.06 -20.21
C ALA A 87 5.68 4.92 -19.41
N GLY A 88 5.02 3.76 -19.26
CA GLY A 88 5.51 2.63 -18.48
C GLY A 88 4.88 2.52 -17.09
N TRP A 89 3.79 3.25 -16.84
CA TRP A 89 2.98 3.10 -15.63
C TRP A 89 2.19 1.79 -15.70
N ASN A 90 2.14 1.04 -14.61
CA ASN A 90 1.35 -0.21 -14.56
C ASN A 90 -0.16 0.01 -14.32
N GLY A 91 -0.61 1.27 -14.30
CA GLY A 91 -2.00 1.65 -14.04
C GLY A 91 -2.45 1.57 -12.57
N ARG A 92 -1.62 0.99 -11.68
CA ARG A 92 -2.03 0.67 -10.30
C ARG A 92 -1.58 1.78 -9.36
N SER A 93 -2.54 2.54 -8.85
CA SER A 93 -2.32 3.65 -7.91
C SER A 93 -3.21 3.49 -6.70
N GLY A 94 -2.61 3.46 -5.51
CA GLY A 94 -3.32 3.18 -4.27
C GLY A 94 -3.68 1.69 -4.13
N GLY A 95 -3.26 1.08 -3.02
CA GLY A 95 -3.80 -0.21 -2.59
C GLY A 95 -5.07 0.02 -1.76
N PHE A 96 -5.96 -0.96 -1.76
CA PHE A 96 -7.05 -1.03 -0.80
C PHE A 96 -6.91 -2.28 0.04
N ARG A 97 -7.66 -2.34 1.14
CA ARG A 97 -7.86 -3.56 1.91
C ARG A 97 -9.29 -3.58 2.39
N VAL A 98 -10.01 -4.66 2.10
CA VAL A 98 -11.40 -4.82 2.55
C VAL A 98 -11.44 -5.82 3.70
N ILE A 99 -11.99 -5.39 4.82
CA ILE A 99 -12.27 -6.26 5.97
C ILE A 99 -13.76 -6.23 6.21
N VAL A 100 -14.36 -7.42 6.29
CA VAL A 100 -15.78 -7.56 6.58
C VAL A 100 -15.99 -8.10 7.99
N SER A 101 -16.97 -7.56 8.68
CA SER A 101 -17.38 -8.05 9.99
C SER A 101 -18.15 -9.37 9.90
N GLU A 102 -18.86 -9.59 8.78
CA GLU A 102 -19.68 -10.77 8.54
C GLU A 102 -19.65 -11.18 7.06
N GLY A 103 -19.90 -12.46 6.81
CA GLY A 103 -19.87 -13.02 5.47
C GLY A 103 -18.45 -13.18 4.92
N THR A 104 -18.36 -13.31 3.59
CA THR A 104 -17.10 -13.42 2.85
C THR A 104 -17.16 -12.53 1.64
N VAL A 105 -16.08 -11.82 1.36
CA VAL A 105 -15.90 -11.07 0.11
C VAL A 105 -14.85 -11.79 -0.71
N THR A 106 -15.03 -11.80 -2.03
CA THR A 106 -14.04 -12.34 -2.96
C THR A 106 -13.93 -11.37 -4.13
N GLY A 107 -12.71 -11.10 -4.58
CA GLY A 107 -12.46 -10.25 -5.73
C GLY A 107 -11.94 -11.03 -6.94
N ASP A 108 -11.69 -10.30 -8.03
CA ASP A 108 -10.95 -10.84 -9.16
C ASP A 108 -9.53 -11.20 -8.74
N SER A 109 -9.13 -12.45 -8.92
CA SER A 109 -7.80 -12.95 -8.55
C SER A 109 -6.61 -12.26 -9.25
N THR A 110 -6.87 -11.50 -10.31
CA THR A 110 -5.86 -10.71 -11.03
C THR A 110 -5.67 -9.31 -10.45
N LEU A 111 -6.65 -8.84 -9.67
CA LEU A 111 -6.71 -7.48 -9.11
C LEU A 111 -6.65 -7.48 -7.58
N THR A 112 -6.99 -8.59 -6.92
CA THR A 112 -7.12 -8.71 -5.46
C THR A 112 -6.29 -9.85 -4.89
N GLN A 113 -6.02 -9.79 -3.59
CA GLN A 113 -5.31 -10.86 -2.89
C GLN A 113 -5.83 -11.01 -1.46
N GLU A 114 -6.37 -12.19 -1.17
CA GLU A 114 -6.69 -12.57 0.21
C GLU A 114 -5.42 -12.79 1.03
N MET A 115 -5.25 -11.99 2.09
CA MET A 115 -4.16 -12.12 3.03
C MET A 115 -4.63 -11.80 4.46
N LYS A 116 -4.48 -12.78 5.35
CA LYS A 116 -4.74 -12.62 6.80
C LYS A 116 -6.13 -12.03 7.10
N GLY A 117 -7.14 -12.48 6.36
CA GLY A 117 -8.55 -12.12 6.58
C GLY A 117 -9.00 -10.79 5.95
N GLY A 118 -8.16 -10.16 5.11
CA GLY A 118 -8.59 -9.08 4.24
C GLY A 118 -8.32 -9.39 2.77
N LEU A 119 -9.20 -8.89 1.91
CA LEU A 119 -9.10 -8.92 0.44
C LEU A 119 -8.25 -7.76 -0.10
#